data_AF-A0A961IE61-F1
#
_entry.id   AF-A0A961IE61-F1
#
_cell.length_a   1.000
_cell.length_b   1.000
_cell.length_c   1.000
_cell.angle_alpha   90.00
_cell.angle_beta   90.00
_cell.angle_gamma   90.00
#
_symmetry.space_group_name_H-M   'P 1'
#
loop_
_entity.id
_entity.type
_entity.pdbx_description
1 polymer ?
#
loop_
_entity_poly.entity_id
_entity_poly.type
_entity_poly.pdbx_seq_one_letter_code
_entity_poly.pdbx_strand_id
1 'polypeptide(L)'
;MPSIAYDATNQKLLFATLNQANGNRGHIFVCNKDGTGCTHADISGGAGANSGHDPQLLVDSTNSRLLIVTRNQSGGSRPLLLRCNMDGTGCTNTDISGGAPANSGQQPKAILDTVNNKILVVTRHQASNSKPNLFRCNLDGTGCTFTDISATAGNNSGYDPDVVIDTINNKLLTVTRDQGNGSLLALFRCDLDGTGCTYTDISAGAGANSAFEPSAAIDTSAQKLMVVTRNQSNADRLTLFRCDLDGTGCTFADASDGAGASSGFEPALLIESGMQTFAVVARNNGNADKLSFFRCNMSVSSCQHYDISSGKGAGSGKTPSAMYLP
;
A
#
# COMPACT_ATOMS: atom_id res chain seq x y z
N MET A 1 7.59 -7.04 0.59
CA MET A 1 6.89 -6.40 1.71
C MET A 1 5.77 -7.33 2.17
N PRO A 2 5.66 -7.68 3.46
CA PRO A 2 4.47 -8.38 3.96
C PRO A 2 3.27 -7.44 3.91
N SER A 3 2.07 -8.00 4.03
CA SER A 3 0.82 -7.26 4.20
C SER A 3 0.07 -7.82 5.39
N ILE A 4 -0.53 -6.93 6.19
CA ILE A 4 -1.30 -7.30 7.38
C ILE A 4 -2.76 -6.91 7.22
N ALA A 5 -3.66 -7.73 7.78
CA ALA A 5 -5.07 -7.41 7.92
C ALA A 5 -5.64 -8.01 9.21
N TYR A 6 -6.81 -7.54 9.62
CA TYR A 6 -7.56 -8.10 10.75
C TYR A 6 -8.91 -8.60 10.28
N ASP A 7 -9.16 -9.86 10.60
CA ASP A 7 -10.48 -10.43 10.53
C ASP A 7 -11.22 -10.09 11.82
N ALA A 8 -12.06 -9.05 11.77
CA ALA A 8 -12.87 -8.64 12.91
C ALA A 8 -13.92 -9.67 13.32
N THR A 9 -14.36 -10.53 12.40
CA THR A 9 -15.39 -11.54 12.65
C THR A 9 -14.83 -12.66 13.51
N ASN A 10 -13.65 -13.19 13.14
CA ASN A 10 -13.01 -14.28 13.89
C ASN A 10 -11.94 -13.80 14.88
N GLN A 11 -11.72 -12.48 14.97
CA GLN A 11 -10.73 -11.82 15.80
C GLN A 11 -9.30 -12.34 15.58
N LYS A 12 -8.91 -12.48 14.31
CA LYS A 12 -7.60 -13.01 13.91
C LYS A 12 -6.75 -11.95 13.21
N LEU A 13 -5.45 -11.95 13.53
CA LEU A 13 -4.45 -11.22 12.76
C LEU A 13 -4.00 -12.08 11.59
N LEU A 14 -3.91 -11.47 10.42
CA LEU A 14 -3.57 -12.13 9.18
C LEU A 14 -2.33 -11.47 8.57
N PHE A 15 -1.34 -12.26 8.16
CA PHE A 15 -0.12 -11.77 7.54
C PHE A 15 0.13 -12.50 6.24
N ALA A 16 0.14 -11.80 5.11
CA ALA A 16 0.56 -12.37 3.84
C ALA A 16 2.03 -12.02 3.57
N THR A 17 2.82 -13.01 3.16
CA THR A 17 4.23 -12.84 2.79
C THR A 17 4.61 -13.81 1.67
N LEU A 18 5.72 -13.55 0.98
CA LEU A 18 6.39 -14.58 0.20
C LEU A 18 7.23 -15.48 1.10
N ASN A 19 7.37 -16.76 0.72
CA ASN A 19 8.25 -17.71 1.38
C ASN A 19 9.41 -18.10 0.45
N GLN A 20 10.61 -17.62 0.75
CA GLN A 20 11.80 -17.88 -0.07
C GLN A 20 12.21 -19.36 -0.06
N ALA A 21 12.01 -20.05 1.06
CA ALA A 21 12.32 -21.48 1.18
C ALA A 21 11.35 -22.36 0.36
N ASN A 22 10.15 -21.85 0.05
CA ASN A 22 9.16 -22.51 -0.82
C ASN A 22 9.10 -21.83 -2.20
N GLY A 23 10.27 -21.47 -2.74
CA GLY A 23 10.40 -20.92 -4.09
C GLY A 23 9.64 -19.61 -4.31
N ASN A 24 9.59 -18.72 -3.32
CA ASN A 24 8.91 -17.41 -3.39
C ASN A 24 7.39 -17.50 -3.66
N ARG A 25 6.74 -18.57 -3.21
CA ARG A 25 5.26 -18.67 -3.22
C ARG A 25 4.64 -17.80 -2.14
N GLY A 26 3.36 -17.46 -2.31
CA GLY A 26 2.57 -16.73 -1.33
C GLY A 26 2.23 -17.62 -0.14
N HIS A 27 2.37 -17.08 1.06
CA HIS A 27 2.05 -17.72 2.33
C HIS A 27 1.26 -16.79 3.22
N ILE A 28 0.45 -17.38 4.10
CA ILE A 28 -0.30 -16.65 5.12
C ILE A 28 0.03 -17.16 6.51
N PHE A 29 0.08 -16.24 7.47
CA PHE A 29 0.00 -16.53 8.89
C PHE A 29 -1.35 -16.07 9.43
N VAL A 30 -1.99 -16.91 10.23
CA VAL A 30 -3.25 -16.61 10.91
C VAL A 30 -3.02 -16.76 12.40
N CYS A 31 -3.06 -15.65 13.13
CA CYS A 31 -2.74 -15.58 14.55
C CYS A 31 -3.92 -15.08 15.37
N ASN A 32 -3.89 -15.31 16.68
CA ASN A 32 -4.78 -14.63 17.62
C ASN A 32 -4.56 -13.10 17.59
N LYS A 33 -5.53 -12.32 18.09
CA LYS A 33 -5.43 -10.84 18.18
C LYS A 33 -4.17 -10.36 18.92
N ASP A 34 -3.66 -11.15 19.86
CA ASP A 34 -2.44 -10.88 20.62
C ASP A 34 -1.14 -11.33 19.93
N GLY A 35 -1.23 -11.85 18.70
CA GLY A 35 -0.10 -12.37 17.93
C GLY A 35 0.36 -13.78 18.32
N THR A 36 -0.30 -14.44 19.27
CA THR A 36 -0.01 -15.83 19.64
C THR A 36 -0.74 -16.84 18.75
N GLY A 37 -0.42 -18.13 18.91
CA GLY A 37 -1.20 -19.22 18.31
C GLY A 37 -1.23 -19.21 16.78
N CYS A 38 -0.17 -18.72 16.15
CA CYS A 38 -0.11 -18.58 14.70
C CYS A 38 -0.08 -19.93 13.98
N THR A 39 -0.96 -20.10 13.01
CA THR A 39 -0.86 -21.14 11.98
C THR A 39 -0.31 -20.54 10.69
N HIS A 40 0.32 -21.37 9.87
CA HIS A 40 0.93 -20.95 8.61
C HIS A 40 0.59 -21.92 7.48
N ALA A 41 0.26 -21.38 6.31
CA ALA A 41 -0.11 -22.16 5.14
C ALA A 41 0.46 -21.56 3.83
N ASP A 42 0.74 -22.43 2.85
CA ASP A 42 0.95 -22.05 1.45
C ASP A 42 -0.42 -21.69 0.84
N ILE A 43 -0.54 -20.48 0.32
CA ILE A 43 -1.78 -19.94 -0.28
C ILE A 43 -1.70 -19.81 -1.79
N SER A 44 -0.63 -20.32 -2.42
CA SER A 44 -0.40 -20.20 -3.87
C SER A 44 -1.49 -20.84 -4.72
N GLY A 45 -2.32 -21.72 -4.15
CA GLY A 45 -3.42 -22.37 -4.86
C GLY A 45 -2.97 -23.17 -6.08
N GLY A 46 -1.74 -23.72 -6.05
CA GLY A 46 -1.13 -24.44 -7.17
C GLY A 46 -0.32 -23.57 -8.13
N ALA A 47 -0.20 -22.26 -7.89
CA ALA A 47 0.65 -21.38 -8.70
C ALA A 47 2.14 -21.79 -8.62
N GLY A 48 2.87 -21.49 -9.69
CA GLY A 48 4.30 -21.76 -9.81
C GLY A 48 5.16 -21.05 -8.77
N ALA A 49 6.45 -21.41 -8.72
CA ALA A 49 7.44 -20.66 -7.95
C ALA A 49 7.50 -19.17 -8.40
N ASN A 50 7.83 -18.25 -7.51
CA ASN A 50 7.85 -16.80 -7.74
C ASN A 50 6.47 -16.19 -8.04
N SER A 51 5.40 -16.79 -7.49
CA SER A 51 4.03 -16.28 -7.57
C SER A 51 3.63 -15.36 -6.42
N GLY A 52 4.43 -15.26 -5.35
CA GLY A 52 4.05 -14.62 -4.09
C GLY A 52 4.59 -13.21 -3.86
N HIS A 53 5.19 -12.55 -4.86
CA HIS A 53 5.88 -11.28 -4.61
C HIS A 53 4.90 -10.14 -4.29
N ASP A 54 5.33 -9.26 -3.37
CA ASP A 54 4.65 -8.01 -3.02
C ASP A 54 3.15 -8.20 -2.68
N PRO A 55 2.79 -9.13 -1.78
CA PRO A 55 1.40 -9.44 -1.49
C PRO A 55 0.63 -8.23 -0.94
N GLN A 56 -0.62 -8.09 -1.35
CA GLN A 56 -1.60 -7.16 -0.81
C GLN A 56 -2.78 -7.96 -0.28
N LEU A 57 -2.94 -8.00 1.03
CA LEU A 57 -3.97 -8.79 1.71
C LEU A 57 -5.20 -7.93 1.99
N LEU A 58 -6.35 -8.39 1.51
CA LEU A 58 -7.65 -7.78 1.71
C LEU A 58 -8.60 -8.81 2.34
N VAL A 59 -9.46 -8.33 3.25
CA VAL A 59 -10.51 -9.13 3.89
C VAL A 59 -11.84 -8.74 3.28
N ASP A 60 -12.44 -9.68 2.53
CA ASP A 60 -13.83 -9.58 2.08
C ASP A 60 -14.72 -10.20 3.16
N SER A 61 -15.11 -9.37 4.14
CA SER A 61 -15.95 -9.77 5.26
C SER A 61 -17.34 -10.20 4.81
N THR A 62 -17.87 -9.62 3.74
CA THR A 62 -19.19 -9.93 3.19
C THR A 62 -19.27 -11.38 2.71
N ASN A 63 -18.26 -11.84 1.98
CA ASN A 63 -18.23 -13.21 1.47
C ASN A 63 -17.38 -14.17 2.33
N SER A 64 -16.82 -13.69 3.45
CA SER A 64 -15.92 -14.45 4.33
C SER A 64 -14.74 -15.06 3.57
N ARG A 65 -14.04 -14.22 2.80
CA ARG A 65 -12.90 -14.63 1.97
C ARG A 65 -11.69 -13.73 2.19
N LEU A 66 -10.52 -14.35 2.05
CA LEU A 66 -9.27 -13.64 1.90
C LEU A 66 -8.98 -13.45 0.43
N LEU A 67 -8.65 -12.22 0.05
CA LEU A 67 -8.23 -11.84 -1.29
C LEU A 67 -6.79 -11.33 -1.19
N ILE A 68 -5.86 -12.00 -1.87
CA ILE A 68 -4.45 -11.64 -1.85
C ILE A 68 -4.01 -11.37 -3.28
N VAL A 69 -3.59 -10.14 -3.55
CA VAL A 69 -3.01 -9.78 -4.86
C VAL A 69 -1.50 -9.84 -4.79
N THR A 70 -0.87 -10.52 -5.74
CA THR A 70 0.59 -10.64 -5.82
C THR A 70 1.10 -10.30 -7.22
N ARG A 71 2.39 -9.99 -7.31
CA ARG A 71 3.14 -10.02 -8.56
C ARG A 71 3.56 -11.46 -8.85
N ASN A 72 3.05 -12.02 -9.93
CA ASN A 72 3.39 -13.37 -10.35
C ASN A 72 4.49 -13.37 -11.42
N GLN A 73 5.75 -13.50 -10.99
CA GLN A 73 6.89 -13.54 -11.91
C GLN A 73 6.87 -14.77 -12.82
N SER A 74 6.37 -15.92 -12.36
CA SER A 74 6.21 -17.11 -13.22
C SER A 74 5.19 -16.91 -14.35
N GLY A 75 4.20 -16.04 -14.14
CA GLY A 75 3.21 -15.62 -15.14
C GLY A 75 3.65 -14.40 -15.96
N GLY A 76 4.95 -14.10 -16.03
CA GLY A 76 5.48 -12.94 -16.74
C GLY A 76 5.28 -11.63 -15.98
N SER A 77 5.30 -11.65 -14.64
CA SER A 77 5.09 -10.48 -13.76
C SER A 77 3.75 -9.79 -13.97
N ARG A 78 2.69 -10.56 -14.20
CA ARG A 78 1.29 -10.11 -14.20
C ARG A 78 0.71 -10.14 -12.78
N PRO A 79 -0.33 -9.35 -12.48
CA PRO A 79 -1.02 -9.44 -11.20
C PRO A 79 -1.79 -10.76 -11.09
N LEU A 80 -1.67 -11.44 -9.95
CA LEU A 80 -2.35 -12.69 -9.63
C LEU A 80 -3.22 -12.47 -8.40
N LEU A 81 -4.47 -12.93 -8.45
CA LEU A 81 -5.36 -13.00 -7.30
C LEU A 81 -5.31 -14.41 -6.72
N LEU A 82 -5.00 -14.50 -5.43
CA LEU A 82 -5.20 -15.68 -4.61
C LEU A 82 -6.45 -15.47 -3.76
N ARG A 83 -7.35 -16.44 -3.77
CA ARG A 83 -8.61 -16.37 -3.01
C ARG A 83 -8.73 -17.58 -2.11
N CYS A 84 -8.84 -17.36 -0.81
CA CYS A 84 -8.83 -18.41 0.21
C CYS A 84 -10.03 -18.28 1.17
N ASN A 85 -10.28 -19.33 1.95
CA ASN A 85 -11.07 -19.25 3.17
C ASN A 85 -10.36 -18.36 4.20
N MET A 86 -11.09 -17.90 5.23
CA MET A 86 -10.55 -17.03 6.30
C MET A 86 -9.40 -17.64 7.11
N ASP A 87 -9.28 -18.97 7.12
CA ASP A 87 -8.20 -19.71 7.78
C ASP A 87 -6.98 -19.96 6.86
N GLY A 88 -7.00 -19.47 5.62
CA GLY A 88 -5.95 -19.70 4.63
C GLY A 88 -6.04 -21.04 3.90
N THR A 89 -7.13 -21.80 4.07
CA THR A 89 -7.38 -23.05 3.33
C THR A 89 -8.18 -22.81 2.04
N GLY A 90 -8.30 -23.85 1.20
CA GLY A 90 -9.17 -23.82 0.02
C GLY A 90 -8.79 -22.75 -1.01
N CYS A 91 -7.50 -22.44 -1.11
CA CYS A 91 -7.02 -21.37 -1.97
C CYS A 91 -7.07 -21.70 -3.45
N THR A 92 -7.57 -20.76 -4.24
CA THR A 92 -7.53 -20.77 -5.71
C THR A 92 -6.69 -19.60 -6.22
N ASN A 93 -6.10 -19.72 -7.41
CA ASN A 93 -5.37 -18.63 -8.05
C ASN A 93 -6.01 -18.24 -9.40
N THR A 94 -5.95 -16.96 -9.76
CA THR A 94 -6.53 -16.42 -11.01
C THR A 94 -5.67 -15.27 -11.53
N ASP A 95 -5.26 -15.33 -12.80
CA ASP A 95 -4.61 -14.21 -13.48
C ASP A 95 -5.65 -13.09 -13.68
N ILE A 96 -5.40 -11.93 -13.06
CA ILE A 96 -6.30 -10.78 -13.10
C ILE A 96 -5.82 -9.67 -14.04
N SER A 97 -4.87 -9.99 -14.93
CA SER A 97 -4.29 -9.03 -15.87
C SER A 97 -5.25 -8.49 -16.92
N GLY A 98 -6.43 -9.10 -17.10
CA GLY A 98 -7.41 -8.64 -18.10
C GLY A 98 -6.85 -8.60 -19.53
N GLY A 99 -5.88 -9.46 -19.86
CA GLY A 99 -5.21 -9.50 -21.17
C GLY A 99 -4.01 -8.56 -21.31
N ALA A 100 -3.60 -7.85 -20.26
CA ALA A 100 -2.42 -7.01 -20.28
C ALA A 100 -1.12 -7.82 -20.60
N PRO A 101 -0.12 -7.18 -21.22
CA PRO A 101 1.14 -7.84 -21.53
C PRO A 101 1.91 -8.23 -20.27
N ALA A 102 2.99 -9.00 -20.45
CA ALA A 102 3.95 -9.28 -19.37
C ALA A 102 4.52 -7.97 -18.79
N ASN A 103 4.94 -8.02 -17.52
CA ASN A 103 5.46 -6.89 -16.74
C ASN A 103 4.45 -5.77 -16.47
N SER A 104 3.16 -6.11 -16.43
CA SER A 104 2.05 -5.22 -16.09
C SER A 104 1.67 -5.23 -14.62
N GLY A 105 2.23 -6.14 -13.81
CA GLY A 105 1.89 -6.33 -12.39
C GLY A 105 2.96 -5.88 -11.40
N GLN A 106 3.79 -4.88 -11.70
CA GLN A 106 4.86 -4.48 -10.77
C GLN A 106 4.28 -3.68 -9.61
N GLN A 107 4.74 -3.99 -8.39
CA GLN A 107 4.38 -3.27 -7.15
C GLN A 107 2.86 -3.08 -7.01
N PRO A 108 2.08 -4.19 -7.00
CA PRO A 108 0.63 -4.08 -6.93
C PRO A 108 0.19 -3.45 -5.61
N LYS A 109 -0.84 -2.62 -5.70
CA LYS A 109 -1.61 -2.09 -4.57
C LYS A 109 -3.07 -2.33 -4.82
N ALA A 110 -3.72 -2.97 -3.87
CA ALA A 110 -5.10 -3.42 -4.03
C ALA A 110 -5.99 -2.80 -2.97
N ILE A 111 -7.23 -2.49 -3.35
CA ILE A 111 -8.27 -1.99 -2.46
C ILE A 111 -9.63 -2.57 -2.87
N LEU A 112 -10.53 -2.74 -1.89
CA LEU A 112 -11.91 -3.16 -2.13
C LEU A 112 -12.81 -1.95 -2.35
N ASP A 113 -13.44 -1.92 -3.52
CA ASP A 113 -14.62 -1.10 -3.76
C ASP A 113 -15.83 -1.92 -3.30
N THR A 114 -16.19 -1.74 -2.02
CA THR A 114 -17.28 -2.48 -1.38
C THR A 114 -18.66 -2.06 -1.87
N VAL A 115 -18.78 -0.88 -2.49
CA VAL A 115 -20.06 -0.41 -3.07
C VAL A 115 -20.37 -1.17 -4.35
N ASN A 116 -19.36 -1.34 -5.21
CA ASN A 116 -19.55 -2.03 -6.50
C ASN A 116 -19.14 -3.51 -6.48
N ASN A 117 -18.71 -4.03 -5.32
CA ASN A 117 -18.19 -5.39 -5.16
C ASN A 117 -17.05 -5.70 -6.15
N LYS A 118 -16.06 -4.82 -6.18
CA LYS A 118 -14.89 -4.93 -7.06
C LYS A 118 -13.60 -4.92 -6.25
N ILE A 119 -12.61 -5.58 -6.81
CA ILE A 119 -11.22 -5.37 -6.43
C ILE A 119 -10.58 -4.42 -7.45
N LEU A 120 -9.96 -3.37 -6.95
CA LEU A 120 -9.21 -2.39 -7.73
C LEU A 120 -7.73 -2.59 -7.42
N VAL A 121 -6.92 -2.82 -8.45
CA VAL A 121 -5.48 -3.05 -8.32
C VAL A 121 -4.73 -2.05 -9.17
N VAL A 122 -3.97 -1.18 -8.54
CA VAL A 122 -3.05 -0.28 -9.23
C VAL A 122 -1.65 -0.88 -9.24
N THR A 123 -0.98 -0.80 -10.39
CA THR A 123 0.39 -1.31 -10.55
C THR A 123 1.25 -0.29 -11.28
N ARG A 124 2.56 -0.46 -11.14
CA ARG A 124 3.54 0.09 -12.07
C ARG A 124 3.60 -0.79 -13.31
N HIS A 125 3.26 -0.24 -14.47
CA HIS A 125 3.28 -0.98 -15.72
C HIS A 125 4.61 -0.78 -16.46
N GLN A 126 5.56 -1.72 -16.27
CA GLN A 126 6.88 -1.62 -16.89
C GLN A 126 6.83 -1.66 -18.42
N ALA A 127 5.93 -2.45 -19.02
CA ALA A 127 5.75 -2.49 -20.47
C ALA A 127 5.12 -1.21 -21.07
N SER A 128 4.55 -0.32 -20.24
CA SER A 128 4.13 1.05 -20.62
C SER A 128 5.02 2.10 -19.95
N ASN A 129 6.34 1.93 -20.05
CA ASN A 129 7.34 2.87 -19.54
C ASN A 129 7.13 3.26 -18.06
N SER A 130 6.73 2.31 -17.22
CA SER A 130 6.49 2.51 -15.78
C SER A 130 5.42 3.54 -15.43
N LYS A 131 4.38 3.66 -16.25
CA LYS A 131 3.15 4.41 -15.94
C LYS A 131 2.23 3.62 -14.99
N PRO A 132 1.37 4.30 -14.21
CA PRO A 132 0.39 3.63 -13.37
C PRO A 132 -0.79 3.10 -14.20
N ASN A 133 -1.20 1.86 -13.93
CA ASN A 133 -2.36 1.25 -14.57
C ASN A 133 -3.29 0.62 -13.53
N LEU A 134 -4.58 0.59 -13.83
CA LEU A 134 -5.63 0.01 -13.01
C LEU A 134 -6.12 -1.31 -13.62
N PHE A 135 -6.15 -2.36 -12.81
CA PHE A 135 -6.94 -3.56 -13.04
C PHE A 135 -8.19 -3.51 -12.17
N ARG A 136 -9.34 -3.82 -12.75
CA ARG A 136 -10.63 -3.83 -12.05
C ARG A 136 -11.34 -5.13 -12.33
N CYS A 137 -11.62 -5.90 -11.30
CA CYS A 137 -12.22 -7.24 -11.41
C CYS A 137 -13.37 -7.42 -10.43
N ASN A 138 -14.20 -8.43 -10.67
CA ASN A 138 -15.04 -9.01 -9.63
C ASN A 138 -14.17 -9.57 -8.49
N LEU A 139 -14.73 -9.72 -7.29
CA LEU A 139 -14.03 -10.25 -6.11
C LEU A 139 -13.55 -11.71 -6.29
N ASP A 140 -14.10 -12.44 -7.26
CA ASP A 140 -13.65 -13.79 -7.63
C ASP A 140 -12.56 -13.79 -8.72
N GLY A 141 -12.10 -12.62 -9.17
CA GLY A 141 -11.10 -12.48 -10.22
C GLY A 141 -11.65 -12.56 -11.65
N THR A 142 -12.96 -12.67 -11.84
CA THR A 142 -13.58 -12.63 -13.17
C THR A 142 -13.87 -11.20 -13.64
N GLY A 143 -14.18 -11.04 -14.93
CA GLY A 143 -14.62 -9.74 -15.48
C GLY A 143 -13.57 -8.63 -15.37
N CYS A 144 -12.29 -8.99 -15.43
CA CYS A 144 -11.18 -8.05 -15.29
C CYS A 144 -11.04 -7.12 -16.50
N THR A 145 -10.93 -5.83 -16.23
CA THR A 145 -10.50 -4.82 -17.21
C THR A 145 -9.15 -4.24 -16.80
N PHE A 146 -8.43 -3.70 -17.77
CA PHE A 146 -7.14 -3.04 -17.57
C PHE A 146 -7.11 -1.69 -18.28
N THR A 147 -6.75 -0.64 -17.55
CA THR A 147 -6.82 0.77 -18.01
C THR A 147 -5.53 1.50 -17.64
N ASP A 148 -4.97 2.29 -18.57
CA ASP A 148 -3.91 3.25 -18.26
C ASP A 148 -4.53 4.47 -17.54
N ILE A 149 -4.10 4.73 -16.31
CA ILE A 149 -4.63 5.82 -15.48
C ILE A 149 -3.65 7.00 -15.39
N SER A 150 -2.59 7.00 -16.19
CA SER A 150 -1.54 8.02 -16.16
C SER A 150 -1.99 9.41 -16.64
N ALA A 151 -3.19 9.55 -17.21
CA ALA A 151 -3.72 10.81 -17.73
C ALA A 151 -2.69 11.53 -18.63
N THR A 152 -2.31 12.76 -18.30
CA THR A 152 -1.31 13.56 -19.04
C THR A 152 0.13 13.34 -18.54
N ALA A 153 0.36 12.46 -17.57
CA ALA A 153 1.67 12.25 -17.00
C ALA A 153 2.64 11.56 -17.99
N GLY A 154 3.92 11.89 -17.85
CA GLY A 154 4.99 11.33 -18.64
C GLY A 154 5.33 9.88 -18.28
N ASN A 155 6.38 9.38 -18.92
CA ASN A 155 6.99 8.10 -18.57
C ASN A 155 7.54 8.15 -17.13
N ASN A 156 7.64 6.99 -16.48
CA ASN A 156 8.17 6.84 -15.12
C ASN A 156 7.37 7.52 -14.01
N SER A 157 6.09 7.79 -14.26
CA SER A 157 5.18 8.45 -13.30
C SER A 157 4.49 7.48 -12.32
N GLY A 158 4.67 6.17 -12.47
CA GLY A 158 3.92 5.15 -11.72
C GLY A 158 4.73 4.37 -10.67
N TYR A 159 5.82 4.91 -10.14
CA TYR A 159 6.63 4.16 -9.16
C TYR A 159 5.99 4.16 -7.78
N ASP A 160 6.16 3.04 -7.06
CA ASP A 160 5.73 2.86 -5.68
C ASP A 160 4.29 3.34 -5.46
N PRO A 161 3.29 2.84 -6.23
CA PRO A 161 1.93 3.34 -6.08
C PRO A 161 1.42 3.07 -4.66
N ASP A 162 0.46 3.89 -4.23
CA ASP A 162 -0.48 3.59 -3.14
C ASP A 162 -1.86 4.11 -3.51
N VAL A 163 -2.91 3.50 -2.95
CA VAL A 163 -4.29 3.73 -3.42
C VAL A 163 -5.27 3.83 -2.27
N VAL A 164 -6.17 4.81 -2.36
CA VAL A 164 -7.29 5.00 -1.45
C VAL A 164 -8.57 5.32 -2.23
N ILE A 165 -9.73 4.98 -1.67
CA ILE A 165 -11.03 5.34 -2.24
C ILE A 165 -11.56 6.55 -1.47
N ASP A 166 -11.76 7.65 -2.18
CA ASP A 166 -12.55 8.77 -1.71
C ASP A 166 -14.03 8.42 -1.87
N THR A 167 -14.62 7.92 -0.78
CA THR A 167 -16.03 7.53 -0.72
C THR A 167 -16.99 8.71 -0.73
N ILE A 168 -16.50 9.94 -0.49
CA ILE A 168 -17.33 11.15 -0.52
C ILE A 168 -17.60 11.55 -1.96
N ASN A 169 -16.55 11.53 -2.80
CA ASN A 169 -16.67 11.92 -4.22
C ASN A 169 -16.72 10.73 -5.19
N ASN A 170 -16.70 9.49 -4.68
CA ASN A 170 -16.64 8.24 -5.46
C ASN A 170 -15.46 8.22 -6.44
N LYS A 171 -14.26 8.53 -5.94
CA LYS A 171 -13.04 8.58 -6.75
C LYS A 171 -11.99 7.62 -6.25
N LEU A 172 -11.21 7.09 -7.18
CA LEU A 172 -9.96 6.40 -6.92
C LEU A 172 -8.85 7.43 -6.85
N LEU A 173 -8.18 7.53 -5.70
CA LEU A 173 -7.01 8.39 -5.53
C LEU A 173 -5.78 7.49 -5.49
N THR A 174 -4.90 7.65 -6.49
CA THR A 174 -3.64 6.93 -6.58
C THR A 174 -2.50 7.91 -6.40
N VAL A 175 -1.63 7.66 -5.41
CA VAL A 175 -0.41 8.43 -5.24
C VAL A 175 0.80 7.63 -5.68
N THR A 176 1.79 8.30 -6.27
CA THR A 176 3.00 7.65 -6.77
C THR A 176 4.22 8.54 -6.60
N ARG A 177 5.40 7.93 -6.69
CA ARG A 177 6.65 8.65 -6.96
C ARG A 177 6.78 8.87 -8.47
N ASP A 178 6.77 10.12 -8.90
CA ASP A 178 6.99 10.48 -10.30
C ASP A 178 8.47 10.70 -10.59
N GLN A 179 9.18 9.65 -11.04
CA GLN A 179 10.59 9.76 -11.39
C GLN A 179 10.82 10.59 -12.66
N GLY A 180 9.82 10.69 -13.55
CA GLY A 180 9.87 11.57 -14.72
C GLY A 180 9.89 13.05 -14.33
N ASN A 181 9.32 13.38 -13.16
CA ASN A 181 9.29 14.72 -12.57
C ASN A 181 10.16 14.81 -11.30
N GLY A 182 11.38 14.25 -11.32
CA GLY A 182 12.34 14.43 -10.23
C GLY A 182 12.02 13.69 -8.92
N SER A 183 11.26 12.59 -8.99
CA SER A 183 10.80 11.81 -7.82
C SER A 183 9.94 12.64 -6.86
N LEU A 184 9.10 13.52 -7.42
CA LEU A 184 8.07 14.27 -6.71
C LEU A 184 6.79 13.43 -6.52
N LEU A 185 5.94 13.86 -5.59
CA LEU A 185 4.70 13.15 -5.26
C LEU A 185 3.61 13.51 -6.27
N ALA A 186 3.09 12.52 -6.97
CA ALA A 186 2.00 12.70 -7.92
C ALA A 186 0.70 12.10 -7.38
N LEU A 187 -0.42 12.72 -7.76
CA LEU A 187 -1.78 12.22 -7.56
C LEU A 187 -2.44 11.98 -8.91
N PHE A 188 -2.97 10.77 -9.10
CA PHE A 188 -3.92 10.44 -10.15
C PHE A 188 -5.30 10.26 -9.52
N ARG A 189 -6.25 11.07 -9.97
CA ARG A 189 -7.63 11.03 -9.48
C ARG A 189 -8.56 10.59 -10.60
N CYS A 190 -9.18 9.44 -10.46
CA CYS A 190 -10.02 8.82 -11.48
C CYS A 190 -11.40 8.46 -10.94
N ASP A 191 -12.36 8.23 -11.81
CA ASP A 191 -13.53 7.42 -11.49
C ASP A 191 -13.11 6.00 -11.08
N LEU A 192 -13.96 5.29 -10.33
CA LEU A 192 -13.66 3.95 -9.81
C LEU A 192 -13.48 2.89 -10.92
N ASP A 193 -13.89 3.19 -12.16
CA ASP A 193 -13.64 2.36 -13.34
C ASP A 193 -12.34 2.71 -14.08
N GLY A 194 -11.60 3.71 -13.62
CA GLY A 194 -10.36 4.20 -14.23
C GLY A 194 -10.57 5.22 -15.34
N THR A 195 -11.80 5.69 -15.58
CA THR A 195 -12.06 6.80 -16.49
C THR A 195 -11.91 8.15 -15.78
N GLY A 196 -11.99 9.25 -16.54
CA GLY A 196 -12.01 10.60 -15.97
C GLY A 196 -10.75 11.00 -15.17
N CYS A 197 -9.61 10.37 -15.47
CA CYS A 197 -8.37 10.56 -14.71
C CYS A 197 -7.74 11.95 -14.90
N THR A 198 -7.33 12.57 -13.81
CA THR A 198 -6.50 13.78 -13.79
C THR A 198 -5.16 13.51 -13.11
N TYR A 199 -4.09 14.19 -13.55
CA TYR A 199 -2.77 14.18 -12.93
C TYR A 199 -2.53 15.51 -12.20
N THR A 200 -1.93 15.45 -11.01
CA THR A 200 -1.53 16.63 -10.24
C THR A 200 -0.25 16.34 -9.46
N ASP A 201 0.73 17.24 -9.55
CA ASP A 201 1.87 17.27 -8.64
C ASP A 201 1.40 17.82 -7.28
N ILE A 202 1.45 16.98 -6.25
CA ILE A 202 1.01 17.32 -4.89
C ILE A 202 2.18 17.48 -3.92
N SER A 203 3.40 17.63 -4.44
CA SER A 203 4.63 17.75 -3.64
C SER A 203 4.78 19.09 -2.91
N ALA A 204 3.93 20.07 -3.19
CA ALA A 204 3.86 21.35 -2.48
C ALA A 204 5.23 22.08 -2.31
N GLY A 205 6.18 21.87 -3.23
CA GLY A 205 7.51 22.47 -3.16
C GLY A 205 8.51 21.78 -2.23
N ALA A 206 8.24 20.54 -1.76
CA ALA A 206 9.14 19.76 -0.91
C ALA A 206 10.50 19.40 -1.56
N GLY A 207 10.68 19.71 -2.85
CA GLY A 207 11.92 19.49 -3.59
C GLY A 207 12.02 18.09 -4.18
N ALA A 208 12.93 17.92 -5.15
CA ALA A 208 13.18 16.64 -5.81
C ALA A 208 13.55 15.55 -4.81
N ASN A 209 13.18 14.30 -5.11
CA ASN A 209 13.44 13.13 -4.27
C ASN A 209 12.69 13.12 -2.91
N SER A 210 11.55 13.81 -2.83
CA SER A 210 10.73 13.88 -1.62
C SER A 210 9.67 12.79 -1.50
N ALA A 211 9.42 11.98 -2.53
CA ALA A 211 8.24 11.12 -2.61
C ALA A 211 8.51 9.60 -2.63
N PHE A 212 9.55 9.12 -1.96
CA PHE A 212 9.83 7.68 -1.97
C PHE A 212 8.81 6.92 -1.11
N GLU A 213 8.36 5.77 -1.61
CA GLU A 213 7.51 4.82 -0.87
C GLU A 213 6.27 5.50 -0.22
N PRO A 214 5.41 6.19 -1.00
CA PRO A 214 4.26 6.89 -0.45
C PRO A 214 3.30 5.90 0.24
N SER A 215 2.72 6.35 1.36
CA SER A 215 1.60 5.70 2.03
C SER A 215 0.49 6.71 2.26
N ALA A 216 -0.69 6.44 1.72
CA ALA A 216 -1.82 7.34 1.70
C ALA A 216 -2.96 6.89 2.62
N ALA A 217 -3.65 7.86 3.19
CA ALA A 217 -4.89 7.66 3.92
C ALA A 217 -5.79 8.89 3.79
N ILE A 218 -7.10 8.71 3.99
CA ILE A 218 -8.07 9.80 3.98
C ILE A 218 -8.47 10.13 5.41
N ASP A 219 -8.27 11.39 5.80
CA ASP A 219 -8.97 11.98 6.95
C ASP A 219 -10.37 12.36 6.50
N THR A 220 -11.34 11.48 6.76
CA THR A 220 -12.73 11.68 6.38
C THR A 220 -13.39 12.83 7.12
N SER A 221 -12.90 13.18 8.32
CA SER A 221 -13.46 14.27 9.13
C SER A 221 -13.12 15.64 8.56
N ALA A 222 -11.88 15.82 8.10
CA ALA A 222 -11.43 17.05 7.46
C ALA A 222 -11.54 17.03 5.93
N GLN A 223 -11.92 15.88 5.34
CA GLN A 223 -11.91 15.64 3.91
C GLN A 223 -10.56 15.95 3.27
N LYS A 224 -9.50 15.39 3.86
CA LYS A 224 -8.12 15.60 3.40
C LYS A 224 -7.47 14.29 2.99
N LEU A 225 -6.72 14.35 1.90
CA LEU A 225 -5.75 13.32 1.55
C LEU A 225 -4.49 13.55 2.36
N MET A 226 -4.05 12.53 3.08
CA MET A 226 -2.80 12.51 3.83
C MET A 226 -1.87 11.50 3.19
N VAL A 227 -0.63 11.89 2.93
CA VAL A 227 0.39 11.02 2.34
C VAL A 227 1.69 11.17 3.09
N VAL A 228 2.25 10.07 3.58
CA VAL A 228 3.59 10.07 4.17
C VAL A 228 4.57 9.43 3.21
N THR A 229 5.75 10.02 3.08
CA THR A 229 6.82 9.55 2.21
C THR A 229 8.15 9.53 2.94
N ARG A 230 9.12 8.77 2.41
CA ARG A 230 10.54 8.99 2.70
C ARG A 230 11.07 10.13 1.83
N ASN A 231 11.67 11.13 2.46
CA ASN A 231 12.24 12.29 1.79
C ASN A 231 13.77 12.25 1.80
N GLN A 232 14.37 11.88 0.66
CA GLN A 232 15.82 11.81 0.51
C GLN A 232 16.48 13.20 0.56
N SER A 233 15.77 14.25 0.14
CA SER A 233 16.27 15.63 0.23
C SER A 233 16.34 16.14 1.68
N ASN A 234 15.60 15.51 2.59
CA ASN A 234 15.62 15.78 4.04
C ASN A 234 16.22 14.60 4.83
N ALA A 235 17.35 14.08 4.36
CA ALA A 235 18.12 13.02 5.03
C ALA A 235 17.29 11.77 5.40
N ASP A 236 16.47 11.30 4.46
CA ASP A 236 15.63 10.09 4.58
C ASP A 236 14.64 10.13 5.76
N ARG A 237 14.18 11.34 6.14
CA ARG A 237 13.10 11.55 7.12
C ARG A 237 11.72 11.41 6.49
N LEU A 238 10.70 11.28 7.33
CA LEU A 238 9.30 11.29 6.94
C LEU A 238 8.87 12.70 6.53
N THR A 239 8.18 12.82 5.41
CA THR A 239 7.43 14.02 5.06
C THR A 239 5.95 13.64 4.97
N LEU A 240 5.10 14.35 5.71
CA LEU A 240 3.66 14.28 5.54
C LEU A 240 3.22 15.37 4.57
N PHE A 241 2.49 14.99 3.53
CA PHE A 241 1.71 15.86 2.68
C PHE A 241 0.25 15.81 3.11
N ARG A 242 -0.41 16.98 3.12
CA ARG A 242 -1.84 17.13 3.41
C ARG A 242 -2.47 18.01 2.36
N CYS A 243 -3.41 17.45 1.61
CA CYS A 243 -4.08 18.08 0.47
C CYS A 243 -5.60 17.97 0.60
N ASP A 244 -6.33 18.83 -0.11
CA ASP A 244 -7.72 18.55 -0.46
C ASP A 244 -7.82 17.26 -1.30
N LEU A 245 -8.97 16.60 -1.28
CA LEU A 245 -9.18 15.31 -1.98
C LEU A 245 -9.08 15.43 -3.51
N ASP A 246 -9.12 16.65 -4.05
CA ASP A 246 -8.88 16.95 -5.46
C ASP A 246 -7.39 17.22 -5.80
N GLY A 247 -6.50 17.19 -4.80
CA GLY A 247 -5.07 17.48 -4.96
C GLY A 247 -4.72 18.96 -4.86
N THR A 248 -5.67 19.84 -4.55
CA THR A 248 -5.39 21.25 -4.27
C THR A 248 -5.05 21.47 -2.80
N GLY A 249 -4.67 22.70 -2.43
CA GLY A 249 -4.46 23.09 -1.03
C GLY A 249 -3.37 22.29 -0.30
N CYS A 250 -2.41 21.74 -1.05
CA CYS A 250 -1.36 20.89 -0.49
C CYS A 250 -0.37 21.67 0.37
N THR A 251 -0.06 21.08 1.53
CA THR A 251 0.99 21.52 2.44
C THR A 251 1.85 20.32 2.81
N PHE A 252 3.09 20.55 3.27
CA PHE A 252 3.94 19.47 3.77
C PHE A 252 4.62 19.84 5.09
N ALA A 253 4.95 18.83 5.89
CA ALA A 253 5.69 18.97 7.15
C ALA A 253 6.56 17.72 7.42
N ASP A 254 7.67 17.91 8.16
CA ASP A 254 8.49 16.80 8.67
C ASP A 254 7.72 16.09 9.80
N ALA A 255 7.52 14.78 9.67
CA ALA A 255 6.78 13.97 10.65
C ALA A 255 7.70 13.03 11.48
N SER A 256 9.02 13.22 11.40
CA SER A 256 10.03 12.38 12.05
C SER A 256 10.56 12.96 13.37
N ASP A 257 9.74 13.70 14.12
CA ASP A 257 10.20 14.38 15.34
C ASP A 257 10.92 13.41 16.31
N GLY A 258 12.08 13.83 16.82
CA GLY A 258 12.91 13.03 17.73
C GLY A 258 13.69 11.84 17.14
N ALA A 259 13.37 11.34 15.94
CA ALA A 259 13.97 10.10 15.43
C ALA A 259 15.29 10.25 14.65
N GLY A 260 15.63 11.48 14.25
CA GLY A 260 16.87 11.78 13.51
C GLY A 260 16.81 11.41 12.02
N ALA A 261 17.96 11.48 11.35
CA ALA A 261 18.10 11.11 9.94
C ALA A 261 17.86 9.61 9.71
N SER A 262 17.48 9.25 8.49
CA SER A 262 17.27 7.86 8.07
C SER A 262 16.19 7.10 8.85
N SER A 263 15.19 7.84 9.34
CA SER A 263 14.10 7.32 10.18
C SER A 263 12.81 7.02 9.42
N GLY A 264 12.74 7.35 8.13
CA GLY A 264 11.51 7.33 7.34
C GLY A 264 11.38 6.25 6.28
N PHE A 265 12.12 5.12 6.37
CA PHE A 265 12.06 4.08 5.34
C PHE A 265 10.75 3.29 5.38
N GLU A 266 10.18 3.02 4.20
CA GLU A 266 9.01 2.17 3.98
C GLU A 266 7.84 2.56 4.91
N PRO A 267 7.38 3.83 4.93
CA PRO A 267 6.38 4.27 5.89
C PRO A 267 5.03 3.58 5.67
N ALA A 268 4.34 3.29 6.78
CA ALA A 268 2.95 2.85 6.78
C ALA A 268 2.11 3.83 7.61
N LEU A 269 1.24 4.59 6.93
CA LEU A 269 0.36 5.60 7.52
C LEU A 269 -0.98 4.99 7.95
N LEU A 270 -1.50 5.46 9.08
CA LEU A 270 -2.83 5.15 9.57
C LEU A 270 -3.47 6.39 10.21
N ILE A 271 -4.75 6.64 9.92
CA ILE A 271 -5.52 7.69 10.60
C ILE A 271 -6.27 7.10 11.78
N GLU A 272 -6.13 7.73 12.95
CA GLU A 272 -6.87 7.41 14.16
C GLU A 272 -8.03 8.40 14.30
N SER A 273 -9.08 8.22 13.48
CA SER A 273 -10.15 9.21 13.28
C SER A 273 -10.87 9.63 14.57
N GLY A 274 -11.02 8.72 15.54
CA GLY A 274 -11.60 9.04 16.86
C GLY A 274 -10.72 9.91 17.76
N MET A 275 -9.43 10.07 17.44
CA MET A 275 -8.44 10.73 18.29
C MET A 275 -7.85 12.01 17.65
N GLN A 276 -8.25 12.36 16.42
CA GLN A 276 -7.64 13.45 15.64
C GLN A 276 -6.10 13.37 15.60
N THR A 277 -5.62 12.14 15.47
CA THR A 277 -4.21 11.81 15.35
C THR A 277 -4.01 10.87 14.18
N PHE A 278 -2.77 10.80 13.70
CA PHE A 278 -2.34 9.76 12.80
C PHE A 278 -1.11 9.08 13.39
N ALA A 279 -0.90 7.85 12.94
CA ALA A 279 0.27 7.06 13.27
C ALA A 279 1.05 6.70 12.01
N VAL A 280 2.37 6.67 12.13
CA VAL A 280 3.27 6.15 11.10
C VAL A 280 4.19 5.12 11.72
N VAL A 281 4.31 3.96 11.10
CA VAL A 281 5.41 3.03 11.39
C VAL A 281 6.40 3.09 10.24
N ALA A 282 7.69 3.23 10.56
CA ALA A 282 8.75 3.26 9.57
C ALA A 282 9.98 2.48 10.05
N ARG A 283 10.76 1.95 9.11
CA ARG A 283 12.09 1.42 9.40
C ARG A 283 13.04 2.59 9.61
N ASN A 284 13.79 2.53 10.71
CA ASN A 284 14.78 3.51 11.09
C ASN A 284 16.19 2.91 10.93
N ASN A 285 16.77 3.15 9.75
CA ASN A 285 18.13 2.75 9.43
C ASN A 285 19.15 3.49 10.33
N GLY A 286 18.83 4.72 10.75
CA GLY A 286 19.64 5.49 11.71
C GLY A 286 19.73 4.85 13.12
N ASN A 287 18.78 3.95 13.44
CA ASN A 287 18.74 3.18 14.69
C ASN A 287 18.92 1.67 14.41
N ALA A 288 19.87 1.31 13.54
CA ALA A 288 20.24 -0.07 13.22
C ALA A 288 19.06 -0.93 12.72
N ASP A 289 18.28 -0.37 11.78
CA ASP A 289 17.14 -1.02 11.12
C ASP A 289 16.05 -1.45 12.11
N LYS A 290 15.81 -0.64 13.14
CA LYS A 290 14.73 -0.82 14.12
C LYS A 290 13.44 -0.17 13.63
N LEU A 291 12.31 -0.53 14.25
CA LEU A 291 11.02 0.09 13.95
C LEU A 291 10.83 1.35 14.79
N SER A 292 10.51 2.45 14.11
CA SER A 292 10.03 3.68 14.73
C SER A 292 8.53 3.79 14.54
N PHE A 293 7.83 4.12 15.62
CA PHE A 293 6.43 4.48 15.63
C PHE A 293 6.33 5.97 15.93
N PHE A 294 5.64 6.70 15.06
CA PHE A 294 5.36 8.11 15.19
C PHE A 294 3.88 8.28 15.40
N ARG A 295 3.50 9.08 16.39
CA ARG A 295 2.11 9.44 16.64
C ARG A 295 2.01 10.95 16.68
N CYS A 296 1.24 11.50 15.76
CA CYS A 296 1.18 12.94 15.54
C CYS A 296 -0.26 13.43 15.56
N ASN A 297 -0.46 14.69 15.91
CA ASN A 297 -1.73 15.36 15.60
C ASN A 297 -1.83 15.64 14.09
N MET A 298 -3.05 15.87 13.59
CA MET A 298 -3.29 16.04 12.14
C MET A 298 -2.54 17.20 11.48
N SER A 299 -2.07 18.18 12.25
CA SER A 299 -1.28 19.33 11.78
C SER A 299 0.23 19.13 11.89
N VAL A 300 0.70 18.01 12.46
CA VAL A 300 2.12 17.73 12.73
C VAL A 300 2.78 18.76 13.67
N SER A 301 1.99 19.55 14.39
CA SER A 301 2.53 20.51 15.37
C SER A 301 2.96 19.82 16.67
N SER A 302 2.58 18.56 16.85
CA SER A 302 3.05 17.69 17.92
C SER A 302 3.16 16.26 17.40
N CYS A 303 4.35 15.68 17.53
CA CYS A 303 4.65 14.30 17.19
C CYS A 303 5.39 13.63 18.35
N GLN A 304 5.08 12.36 18.59
CA GLN A 304 5.75 11.52 19.56
C GLN A 304 6.41 10.35 18.85
N HIS A 305 7.69 10.11 19.12
CA HIS A 305 8.46 9.01 18.56
C HIS A 305 8.71 7.93 19.61
N TYR A 306 8.58 6.67 19.17
CA TYR A 306 8.81 5.49 19.98
C TYR A 306 9.63 4.46 19.19
N ASP A 307 10.68 3.90 19.81
CA ASP A 307 11.35 2.68 19.32
C ASP A 307 10.55 1.45 19.79
N ILE A 308 9.68 0.94 18.92
CA ILE A 308 8.80 -0.20 19.23
C ILE A 308 9.51 -1.56 19.09
N SER A 309 10.77 -1.55 18.66
CA SER A 309 11.67 -2.69 18.67
C SER A 309 12.70 -2.61 19.79
N SER A 310 12.45 -1.78 20.81
CA SER A 310 13.31 -1.68 21.99
C SER A 310 13.54 -3.06 22.62
N GLY A 311 14.80 -3.33 23.00
CA GLY A 311 15.22 -4.64 23.50
C GLY A 311 15.35 -5.74 22.44
N LYS A 312 15.06 -5.47 21.16
CA LYS A 312 15.40 -6.36 20.04
C LYS A 312 16.74 -5.95 19.42
N GLY A 313 17.45 -6.93 18.85
CA GLY A 313 18.73 -6.70 18.18
C GLY A 313 18.58 -5.86 16.90
N ALA A 314 19.73 -5.49 16.32
CA ALA A 314 19.79 -4.81 15.03
C ALA A 314 19.06 -5.62 13.93
N GLY A 315 18.43 -4.93 12.98
CA GLY A 315 17.70 -5.57 11.88
C GLY A 315 16.33 -6.13 12.23
N SER A 316 15.77 -5.76 13.38
CA SER A 316 14.46 -6.23 13.86
C SER A 316 13.27 -5.56 13.19
N GLY A 317 13.47 -4.42 12.51
CA GLY A 317 12.46 -3.71 11.74
C GLY A 317 12.68 -3.83 10.25
N LYS A 318 12.12 -4.85 9.61
CA LYS A 318 12.15 -4.99 8.15
C LYS A 318 10.74 -4.84 7.59
N THR A 319 10.54 -3.88 6.67
CA THR A 319 9.29 -3.69 5.91
C THR A 319 8.06 -3.60 6.79
N PRO A 320 7.84 -2.47 7.49
CA PRO A 320 6.70 -2.34 8.38
C PRO A 320 5.38 -2.34 7.60
N SER A 321 4.32 -2.73 8.30
CA SER A 321 2.95 -2.56 7.87
C SER A 321 2.15 -2.16 9.09
N ALA A 322 1.19 -1.27 8.91
CA ALA A 322 0.35 -0.75 9.99
C ALA A 322 -1.12 -1.03 9.68
N MET A 323 -1.90 -1.23 10.72
CA MET A 323 -3.34 -1.40 10.60
C MET A 323 -4.03 -0.97 11.90
N TYR A 324 -5.27 -0.49 11.81
CA TYR A 324 -6.05 -0.15 13.00
C TYR A 324 -6.83 -1.37 13.51
N LEU A 325 -6.78 -1.61 14.81
CA LEU A 325 -7.63 -2.59 15.48
C LEU A 325 -8.74 -1.85 16.23
N PRO A 326 -10.02 -2.05 15.88
CA PRO A 326 -11.14 -1.59 16.70
C PRO A 326 -11.25 -2.40 18.02
#